data_AF-A0AA47M008-F1
#
_entry.id   AF-A0AA47M008-F1
#
_cell.length_a   1.000
_cell.length_b   1.000
_cell.length_c   1.000
_cell.angle_alpha   90.00
_cell.angle_beta   90.00
_cell.angle_gamma   90.00
#
_symmetry.space_group_name_H-M   'P 1'
#
loop_
_entity.id
_entity.type
_entity.pdbx_description
1 polymer ?
#
loop_
_entity_poly.entity_id
_entity_poly.type
_entity_poly.pdbx_seq_one_letter_code
_entity_poly.pdbx_strand_id
1 'polypeptide(L)'
;MRTCVVLVNPKKHFVDRHRSALVQRISSMAAILDQLMDRRVVSKEQYDTIIAEATRQQVRQLYSGPLMSSGTTGKDIFLSVLEEMEPFLIEDLRRDEPR
;
A
#
# COMPACT_ATOMS: atom_id res chain seq x y z
N MET A 1 26.46 0.37 14.23
CA MET A 1 25.92 0.32 12.85
C MET A 1 24.75 -0.64 12.87
N ARG A 2 23.52 -0.17 12.62
CA ARG A 2 22.32 -1.02 12.64
C ARG A 2 22.27 -1.79 11.34
N THR A 3 22.61 -3.07 11.41
CA THR A 3 22.46 -4.03 10.32
C THR A 3 20.97 -4.16 10.02
N CYS A 4 20.49 -3.53 8.94
CA CYS A 4 19.18 -3.84 8.38
C CYS A 4 19.28 -5.22 7.76
N VAL A 5 18.91 -6.23 8.54
CA VAL A 5 18.60 -7.56 8.02
C VAL A 5 17.43 -7.37 7.06
N VAL A 6 17.70 -7.46 5.75
CA VAL A 6 16.65 -7.61 4.75
C VAL A 6 16.05 -8.99 5.01
N LEU A 7 15.03 -9.05 5.86
CA LEU A 7 14.26 -10.26 6.10
C LEU A 7 13.53 -10.58 4.79
N VAL A 8 14.13 -11.46 3.99
CA VAL A 8 13.46 -12.10 2.86
C VAL A 8 12.38 -13.00 3.46
N ASN A 9 11.15 -12.50 3.52
CA ASN A 9 10.02 -13.21 4.13
C ASN A 9 9.47 -14.28 3.13
N PRO A 10 9.26 -15.54 3.55
CA PRO A 10 9.01 -16.68 2.64
C PRO A 10 7.60 -16.75 2.01
N LYS A 11 6.73 -15.75 2.20
CA LYS A 11 5.56 -15.50 1.35
C LYS A 11 5.39 -13.99 1.21
N LYS A 12 5.50 -13.50 -0.03
CA LYS A 12 5.32 -12.08 -0.36
C LYS A 12 3.88 -11.67 -0.02
N HIS A 13 3.69 -10.58 0.72
CA HIS A 13 2.36 -10.10 1.11
C HIS A 13 1.51 -9.79 -0.14
N PHE A 14 0.18 -9.93 -0.06
CA PHE A 14 -0.74 -9.69 -1.18
C PHE A 14 -0.44 -8.37 -1.93
N VAL A 15 -0.41 -7.25 -1.19
CA VAL A 15 -0.16 -5.93 -1.78
C VAL A 15 1.24 -5.82 -2.42
N ASP A 16 2.24 -6.53 -1.90
CA ASP A 16 3.57 -6.55 -2.52
C ASP A 16 3.58 -7.38 -3.82
N ARG A 17 2.80 -8.48 -3.86
CA ARG A 17 2.65 -9.32 -5.06
C ARG A 17 1.98 -8.52 -6.19
N HIS A 18 0.92 -7.80 -5.87
CA HIS A 18 0.13 -7.04 -6.84
C HIS A 18 0.55 -5.57 -6.98
N ARG A 19 1.72 -5.18 -6.46
CA ARG A 19 2.20 -3.77 -6.46
C ARG A 19 2.08 -3.10 -7.84
N SER A 20 2.50 -3.77 -8.91
CA SER A 20 2.44 -3.22 -10.27
C SER A 20 1.01 -2.93 -10.71
N ALA A 21 0.09 -3.85 -10.45
CA ALA A 21 -1.31 -3.69 -10.79
C ALA A 21 -1.97 -2.58 -9.96
N LEU A 22 -1.66 -2.51 -8.65
CA LEU A 22 -2.15 -1.45 -7.77
C LEU A 22 -1.65 -0.06 -8.20
N VAL A 23 -0.37 0.08 -8.59
CA VAL A 23 0.19 1.33 -9.13
C VAL A 23 -0.51 1.76 -10.44
N GLN A 24 -0.95 0.81 -11.25
CA GLN A 24 -1.58 1.09 -12.54
C GLN A 24 -3.08 1.36 -12.45
N ARG A 25 -3.77 0.71 -11.50
CA ARG A 25 -5.24 0.63 -11.49
C ARG A 25 -5.89 1.51 -10.42
N ILE A 26 -5.18 1.88 -9.36
CA ILE A 26 -5.70 2.86 -8.39
C ILE A 26 -5.79 4.22 -9.08
N SER A 27 -7.01 4.77 -9.15
CA SER A 27 -7.28 6.04 -9.83
C SER A 27 -7.21 7.24 -8.88
N SER A 28 -7.49 7.04 -7.59
CA SER A 28 -7.47 8.07 -6.56
C SER A 28 -6.87 7.54 -5.26
N MET A 29 -5.84 8.22 -4.75
CA MET A 29 -5.25 7.89 -3.45
C MET A 29 -5.80 8.74 -2.31
N ALA A 30 -6.55 9.81 -2.56
CA ALA A 30 -6.96 10.75 -1.51
C ALA A 30 -7.71 10.04 -0.38
N ALA A 31 -8.80 9.34 -0.72
CA ALA A 31 -9.62 8.64 0.27
C ALA A 31 -8.89 7.43 0.90
N ILE A 32 -7.97 6.80 0.16
CA ILE A 32 -7.11 5.73 0.70
C ILE A 32 -6.14 6.31 1.74
N LEU A 33 -5.49 7.42 1.43
CA LEU A 33 -4.53 8.08 2.31
C LEU A 33 -5.22 8.65 3.56
N ASP A 34 -6.45 9.15 3.44
CA ASP A 34 -7.26 9.58 4.59
C ASP A 34 -7.46 8.42 5.56
N GLN A 35 -7.94 7.27 5.06
CA GLN A 35 -8.12 6.06 5.87
C GLN A 35 -6.82 5.55 6.48
N LEU A 36 -5.71 5.61 5.73
CA LEU A 36 -4.39 5.22 6.24
C LEU A 36 -3.86 6.17 7.31
N MET A 37 -4.19 7.45 7.23
CA MET A 37 -3.85 8.44 8.24
C MET A 37 -4.67 8.24 9.51
N ASP A 38 -5.99 8.01 9.38
CA ASP A 38 -6.88 7.70 10.50
C ASP A 38 -6.45 6.43 11.25
N ARG A 39 -6.00 5.41 10.51
CA ARG A 39 -5.46 4.16 11.04
C ARG A 39 -3.99 4.25 11.47
N ARG A 40 -3.40 5.46 11.45
CA ARG A 40 -2.02 5.77 11.89
C ARG A 40 -0.91 5.01 11.15
N VAL A 41 -1.17 4.59 9.91
CA VAL A 41 -0.14 4.02 9.02
C VAL A 41 0.67 5.12 8.36
N VAL A 42 0.03 6.26 8.06
CA VAL A 42 0.62 7.43 7.42
C VAL A 42 0.53 8.62 8.39
N SER A 43 1.64 9.33 8.61
CA SER A 43 1.63 10.58 9.37
C SER A 43 1.10 11.73 8.50
N LYS A 44 0.68 12.84 9.11
CA LYS A 44 0.25 14.04 8.38
C LYS A 44 1.33 14.56 7.41
N GLU A 45 2.59 14.59 7.84
CA GLU A 45 3.71 15.01 6.98
C GLU A 45 3.88 14.09 5.77
N GLN A 46 3.78 12.78 5.98
CA GLN A 46 3.85 11.79 4.90
C GLN A 46 2.64 11.92 3.97
N TYR A 47 1.45 12.15 4.52
CA TYR A 47 0.23 12.40 3.75
C TYR A 47 0.42 13.60 2.82
N ASP A 48 0.80 14.76 3.38
CA ASP A 48 0.96 16.01 2.62
C ASP A 48 2.02 15.87 1.52
N THR A 49 3.10 15.15 1.80
CA THR A 49 4.15 14.85 0.82
C THR A 49 3.64 13.94 -0.29
N ILE A 50 2.90 12.88 0.06
CA ILE A 50 2.41 11.92 -0.93
C ILE A 50 1.34 12.57 -1.79
N ILE A 51 0.32 13.20 -1.20
CA ILE A 51 -0.84 13.73 -1.94
C ILE A 51 -0.48 14.81 -2.96
N ALA A 52 0.65 15.51 -2.77
CA ALA A 52 1.17 16.51 -3.71
C ALA A 52 1.65 15.92 -5.05
N GLU A 53 1.85 14.60 -5.13
CA GLU A 53 2.34 13.90 -6.32
C GLU A 53 1.20 13.45 -7.25
N ALA A 54 1.53 13.06 -8.49
CA ALA A 54 0.58 12.40 -9.38
C ALA A 54 0.19 11.01 -8.85
N THR A 55 -1.04 10.52 -9.12
CA THR A 55 -1.57 9.26 -8.56
C THR A 55 -0.63 8.06 -8.63
N ARG A 56 0.01 7.84 -9.78
CA ARG A 56 0.96 6.73 -9.93
C ARG A 56 2.18 6.85 -9.04
N GLN A 57 2.63 8.08 -8.80
CA GLN A 57 3.74 8.40 -7.94
C GLN A 57 3.33 8.35 -6.46
N GLN A 58 2.11 8.74 -6.13
CA GLN A 58 1.52 8.60 -4.79
C GLN A 58 1.59 7.14 -4.30
N VAL A 59 1.10 6.19 -5.13
CA VAL A 59 1.16 4.76 -4.79
C VAL A 59 2.61 4.31 -4.60
N ARG A 60 3.53 4.72 -5.49
CA ARG A 60 4.95 4.35 -5.39
C ARG A 60 5.60 4.84 -4.10
N GLN A 61 5.35 6.10 -3.73
CA GLN A 61 5.84 6.73 -2.50
C GLN A 61 5.27 6.04 -1.25
N LEU A 62 3.98 5.69 -1.27
CA LEU A 62 3.34 4.95 -0.19
C LEU A 62 4.08 3.62 0.09
N TYR A 63 4.47 2.89 -0.97
CA TYR A 63 5.25 1.65 -0.85
C TYR A 63 6.69 1.86 -0.35
N SER A 64 7.38 2.93 -0.77
CA SER A 64 8.78 3.18 -0.38
C SER A 64 8.93 3.87 0.96
N GLY A 65 7.86 4.46 1.50
CA GLY A 65 7.87 5.13 2.80
C GLY A 65 6.97 4.43 3.82
N PRO A 66 5.73 4.89 4.02
CA PRO A 66 4.87 4.41 5.10
C PRO A 66 4.74 2.90 5.18
N LEU A 67 4.40 2.22 4.06
CA LEU A 67 4.21 0.76 4.07
C LEU A 67 5.50 -0.04 4.27
N MET A 68 6.65 0.50 3.87
CA MET A 68 7.94 -0.10 4.16
C MET A 68 8.24 -0.01 5.65
N SER A 69 7.96 1.14 6.27
CA SER A 69 8.24 1.40 7.69
C SER A 69 7.30 0.67 8.65
N SER A 70 6.03 0.49 8.27
CA SER A 70 5.00 -0.18 9.09
C SER A 70 5.05 -1.71 9.04
N GLY A 71 5.89 -2.30 8.18
CA GLY A 71 5.99 -3.74 8.01
C GLY A 71 4.68 -4.40 7.57
N THR A 72 4.50 -5.66 7.95
CA THR A 72 3.30 -6.46 7.59
C THR A 72 2.01 -5.83 8.10
N THR A 73 1.99 -5.29 9.32
CA THR A 73 0.78 -4.69 9.90
C THR A 73 0.22 -3.55 9.05
N GLY A 74 1.06 -2.64 8.57
CA GLY A 74 0.56 -1.57 7.69
C GLY A 74 0.15 -2.07 6.31
N LYS A 75 0.71 -3.19 5.84
CA LYS A 75 0.28 -3.85 4.60
C LYS A 75 -1.08 -4.54 4.76
N ASP A 76 -1.35 -5.15 5.91
CA ASP A 76 -2.67 -5.71 6.24
C ASP A 76 -3.72 -4.60 6.31
N ILE A 77 -3.39 -3.48 6.96
CA ILE A 77 -4.28 -2.31 7.04
C ILE A 77 -4.54 -1.74 5.64
N PHE A 78 -3.50 -1.59 4.82
CA PHE A 78 -3.66 -1.11 3.45
C PHE A 78 -4.53 -2.04 2.61
N LEU A 79 -4.36 -3.36 2.76
CA LEU A 79 -5.24 -4.33 2.10
C LEU A 79 -6.70 -4.16 2.55
N SER A 80 -6.96 -4.04 3.85
CA SER A 80 -8.32 -3.80 4.38
C SER A 80 -8.93 -2.51 3.83
N VAL A 81 -8.16 -1.42 3.73
CA VAL A 81 -8.65 -0.17 3.13
C VAL A 81 -8.98 -0.38 1.64
N LEU A 82 -8.17 -1.12 0.89
CA LEU A 82 -8.46 -1.44 -0.51
C LEU A 82 -9.69 -2.34 -0.65
N GLU A 83 -9.95 -3.27 0.27
CA GLU A 83 -11.16 -4.09 0.26
C GLU A 83 -12.42 -3.26 0.49
N GLU A 84 -12.33 -2.22 1.33
CA GLU A 84 -13.45 -1.32 1.62
C GLU A 84 -13.72 -0.36 0.46
N MET A 85 -12.66 0.20 -0.12
CA MET A 85 -12.75 1.32 -1.07
C MET A 85 -12.74 0.87 -2.53
N GLU A 86 -12.01 -0.20 -2.83
CA GLU A 86 -11.77 -0.72 -4.18
C GLU A 86 -12.06 -2.25 -4.25
N PRO A 87 -13.22 -2.74 -3.77
CA PRO A 87 -13.51 -4.16 -3.64
C PRO A 87 -13.36 -4.92 -4.97
N PHE A 88 -13.83 -4.32 -6.07
CA PHE A 88 -13.74 -4.91 -7.41
C PHE A 88 -12.29 -5.08 -7.88
N LEU A 89 -11.40 -4.14 -7.55
CA LEU A 89 -9.98 -4.25 -7.86
C LEU A 89 -9.37 -5.40 -7.08
N ILE A 90 -9.66 -5.51 -5.79
CA ILE A 90 -9.12 -6.60 -4.96
C ILE A 90 -9.65 -7.97 -5.41
N GLU A 91 -10.94 -8.08 -5.70
CA GLU A 91 -11.52 -9.32 -6.23
C GLU A 91 -10.88 -9.75 -7.55
N ASP A 92 -10.65 -8.81 -8.46
CA ASP A 92 -10.01 -9.09 -9.75
C ASP A 92 -8.56 -9.57 -9.55
N LEU A 93 -7.80 -8.89 -8.70
CA LEU A 93 -6.42 -9.28 -8.36
C LEU A 93 -6.34 -10.65 -7.68
N ARG A 94 -7.36 -11.04 -6.90
CA ARG A 94 -7.44 -12.40 -6.30
C ARG A 94 -7.69 -13.49 -7.32
N ARG A 95 -8.39 -13.19 -8.42
CA ARG A 95 -8.62 -14.15 -9.51
C ARG A 95 -7.35 -14.42 -10.32
N ASP A 96 -6.45 -13.44 -10.36
CA ASP A 96 -5.13 -13.57 -10.96
C ASP A 96 -4.13 -14.41 -10.12
N GLU A 97 -4.48 -14.79 -8.88
CA GLU A 97 -3.65 -15.72 -8.10
C GLU A 97 -3.80 -17.16 -8.64
N PRO A 98 -2.70 -17.83 -9.04
CA PRO A 98 -2.75 -19.25 -9.37
C PRO A 98 -3.20 -20.03 -8.13
N ARG A 99 -4.30 -20.77 -8.28
CA ARG A 99 -4.88 -21.64 -7.25
C ARG A 99 -3.97 -22.81 -6.91
#